data_AF-A0A2V8H6Y1-F1
#
_entry.id   AF-A0A2V8H6Y1-F1
#
_cell.length_a   1.000
_cell.length_b   1.000
_cell.length_c   1.000
_cell.angle_alpha   90.00
_cell.angle_beta   90.00
_cell.angle_gamma   90.00
#
_symmetry.space_group_name_H-M   'P 1'
#
loop_
_entity.id
_entity.type
_entity.pdbx_description
1 polymer ?
#
loop_
_entity_poly.entity_id
_entity_poly.type
_entity_poly.pdbx_seq_one_letter_code
_entity_poly.pdbx_strand_id
1 'polypeptide(L)'
;MPILVRPVREQLEHDRVIRLLQAKLKRRHDVAINVGDEKTTGIKVGVGQMFPDLVLTSVDRGHRLEGIVEVETGESVNHLEAMAQWAHFGRTRAPFHLYVPAVAVEIARRLLTENHVDVAELWSYHTIGDQTRFTLVQRATTAGPTRAPAAAAVPRKAAPAAAPSPARSRKPAPPPRKAAPATRPAKGRAASRSKTVKSARTQKRK
;
A
#
# COMPACT_ATOMS: atom_id res chain seq x y z
N MET A 1 15.85 9.03 -10.83
CA MET A 1 15.07 10.14 -11.38
C MET A 1 15.17 10.10 -12.89
N PRO A 2 14.06 10.19 -13.61
CA PRO A 2 14.07 10.78 -14.93
C PRO A 2 13.20 12.03 -14.86
N ILE A 3 13.84 13.19 -14.70
CA ILE A 3 13.21 14.49 -14.97
C ILE A 3 13.53 14.78 -16.43
N LEU A 4 12.73 14.24 -17.35
CA LEU A 4 12.42 15.02 -18.54
C LEU A 4 11.49 16.10 -18.01
N VAL A 5 11.92 17.36 -18.08
CA VAL A 5 11.05 18.49 -17.74
C VAL A 5 9.88 18.41 -18.72
N ARG A 6 8.77 17.79 -18.29
CA ARG A 6 7.55 17.70 -19.10
C ARG A 6 7.16 19.13 -19.48
N PRO A 7 6.83 19.41 -20.74
CA PRO A 7 6.40 20.74 -21.15
C PRO A 7 5.29 21.25 -20.22
N VAL A 8 5.29 22.55 -19.88
CA VAL A 8 4.32 23.14 -18.92
C VAL A 8 2.88 22.82 -19.30
N ARG A 9 2.58 22.80 -20.60
CA ARG A 9 1.26 22.41 -21.12
C ARG A 9 0.85 21.01 -20.68
N GLU A 10 1.78 20.07 -20.72
CA GLU A 10 1.54 18.68 -20.36
C GLU A 10 1.40 18.50 -18.85
N GLN A 11 2.20 19.23 -18.06
CA GLN A 11 2.03 19.26 -16.61
C GLN A 11 0.65 19.83 -16.22
N LEU A 12 0.20 20.90 -16.88
CA LEU A 12 -1.13 21.47 -16.64
C LEU A 12 -2.26 20.50 -17.01
N GLU A 13 -2.10 19.74 -18.09
CA GLU A 13 -3.06 18.69 -18.47
C GLU A 13 -3.08 17.56 -17.44
N HIS A 14 -1.91 17.08 -17.03
CA HIS A 14 -1.75 16.05 -16.01
C HIS A 14 -2.40 16.45 -14.69
N ASP A 15 -2.03 17.62 -14.15
CA ASP A 15 -2.60 18.19 -12.92
C ASP A 15 -4.12 18.35 -13.00
N ARG A 16 -4.63 18.79 -14.16
CA ARG A 16 -6.06 18.96 -14.40
C ARG A 16 -6.78 17.61 -14.33
N VAL A 17 -6.26 16.59 -15.01
CA VAL A 17 -6.86 15.25 -15.00
C VAL A 17 -6.83 14.67 -13.58
N ILE A 18 -5.73 14.82 -12.84
CA ILE A 18 -5.63 14.37 -11.45
C ILE A 18 -6.70 15.02 -10.57
N ARG A 19 -6.87 16.34 -10.65
CA ARG A 19 -7.89 17.05 -9.85
C ARG A 19 -9.31 16.59 -10.18
N LEU A 20 -9.60 16.33 -11.46
CA LEU A 20 -10.90 15.80 -11.89
C LEU A 20 -11.12 14.37 -11.37
N LEU A 21 -10.09 13.52 -11.42
CA LEU A 21 -10.15 12.17 -10.88
C LEU A 21 -10.33 12.18 -9.36
N GLN A 22 -9.63 13.05 -8.66
CA GLN A 22 -9.78 13.23 -7.22
C GLN A 22 -11.24 13.54 -6.86
N ALA A 23 -11.86 14.53 -7.53
CA ALA A 23 -13.26 14.89 -7.28
C ALA A 23 -14.24 13.74 -7.58
N LYS A 24 -13.95 12.93 -8.61
CA LYS A 24 -14.74 11.75 -8.97
C LYS A 24 -14.63 10.62 -7.94
N LEU A 25 -13.41 10.33 -7.49
CA LEU A 25 -13.10 9.19 -6.63
C LEU A 25 -13.37 9.46 -5.15
N LYS A 26 -13.25 10.73 -4.70
CA LYS A 26 -13.60 11.17 -3.33
C LYS A 26 -15.04 10.88 -2.93
N ARG A 27 -15.93 10.63 -3.89
CA ARG A 27 -17.33 10.23 -3.63
C ARG A 27 -17.44 8.80 -3.07
N ARG A 28 -16.40 7.98 -3.20
CA ARG A 28 -16.40 6.55 -2.85
C ARG A 28 -15.24 6.17 -1.93
N HIS A 29 -14.10 6.85 -2.02
CA HIS A 29 -12.86 6.54 -1.32
C HIS A 29 -12.32 7.80 -0.66
N ASP A 30 -11.43 7.63 0.33
CA ASP A 30 -10.55 8.72 0.74
C ASP A 30 -9.37 8.77 -0.25
N VAL A 31 -9.02 9.97 -0.74
CA VAL A 31 -8.11 10.14 -1.88
C VAL A 31 -7.02 11.15 -1.53
N ALA A 32 -5.80 10.63 -1.38
CA ALA A 32 -4.60 11.44 -1.34
C ALA A 32 -4.07 11.64 -2.76
N ILE A 33 -3.60 12.85 -3.06
CA ILE A 33 -3.00 13.21 -4.35
C ILE A 33 -1.56 13.63 -4.13
N ASN A 34 -0.68 13.26 -5.05
CA ASN A 34 0.68 13.77 -5.12
C ASN A 34 0.80 14.50 -6.46
N VAL A 35 0.79 15.84 -6.42
CA VAL A 35 0.78 16.69 -7.62
C VAL A 35 1.98 17.64 -7.54
N GLY A 36 2.70 17.81 -8.64
CA GLY A 36 3.91 18.62 -8.67
C GLY A 36 4.98 18.11 -7.71
N ASP A 37 5.52 19.01 -6.89
CA ASP A 37 6.57 18.69 -5.90
C ASP A 37 6.03 18.14 -4.57
N GLU A 38 4.72 18.17 -4.35
CA GLU A 38 4.09 17.74 -3.10
C GLU A 38 3.90 16.22 -3.07
N LYS A 39 4.78 15.54 -2.32
CA LYS A 39 4.78 14.09 -2.10
C LYS A 39 4.23 13.76 -0.71
N THR A 40 2.92 13.81 -0.58
CA THR A 40 2.21 13.71 0.70
C THR A 40 1.99 12.26 1.14
N THR A 41 1.69 11.35 0.21
CA THR A 41 1.37 9.96 0.53
C THR A 41 2.12 9.01 -0.38
N GLY A 42 3.13 8.34 0.17
CA GLY A 42 3.85 7.30 -0.56
C GLY A 42 3.37 5.91 -0.22
N ILE A 43 3.53 5.02 -1.18
CA ILE A 43 3.31 3.58 -1.03
C ILE A 43 4.66 2.87 -0.95
N LYS A 44 4.71 1.81 -0.14
CA LYS A 44 5.91 0.98 -0.04
C LYS A 44 5.93 -0.01 -1.20
N VAL A 45 6.99 0.05 -2.01
CA VAL A 45 7.20 -0.87 -3.13
C VAL A 45 8.59 -1.48 -3.04
N GLY A 46 8.64 -2.78 -2.77
CA GLY A 46 9.88 -3.49 -2.47
C GLY A 46 10.62 -2.87 -1.27
N VAL A 47 11.87 -2.46 -1.51
CA VAL A 47 12.73 -1.80 -0.50
C VAL A 47 12.57 -0.28 -0.47
N GLY A 48 11.85 0.31 -1.44
CA GLY A 48 11.68 1.74 -1.59
C GLY A 48 10.27 2.24 -1.24
N GLN A 49 10.14 3.57 -1.25
CA GLN A 49 8.86 4.26 -1.21
C GLN A 49 8.68 5.01 -2.53
N MET A 50 7.50 4.90 -3.13
CA MET A 50 7.13 5.60 -4.35
C MET A 50 5.87 6.42 -4.12
N PHE A 51 5.67 7.42 -4.96
CA PHE A 51 4.60 8.41 -4.81
C PHE A 51 3.79 8.42 -6.10
N PRO A 52 2.74 7.59 -6.20
CA PRO A 52 1.85 7.57 -7.35
C PRO A 52 0.98 8.84 -7.35
N ASP A 53 0.36 9.17 -8.48
CA ASP A 53 -0.44 10.39 -8.61
C ASP A 53 -1.62 10.45 -7.62
N LEU A 54 -2.34 9.32 -7.47
CA LEU A 54 -3.38 9.20 -6.44
C LEU A 54 -3.28 7.88 -5.67
N VAL A 55 -3.55 7.98 -4.38
CA VAL A 55 -3.64 6.85 -3.46
C VAL A 55 -5.07 6.78 -2.94
N LEU A 56 -5.73 5.65 -3.19
CA LEU A 56 -7.10 5.40 -2.74
C LEU A 56 -7.04 4.61 -1.43
N THR A 57 -7.59 5.17 -0.37
CA THR A 57 -7.72 4.52 0.91
C THR A 57 -9.18 4.38 1.32
N SER A 58 -9.46 3.37 2.13
CA SER A 58 -10.77 3.18 2.73
C SER A 58 -11.17 4.40 3.57
N VAL A 59 -12.44 4.78 3.50
CA VAL A 59 -13.03 5.87 4.32
C VAL A 59 -13.20 5.42 5.79
N ASP A 60 -13.17 4.12 6.04
CA ASP A 60 -13.32 3.54 7.38
C ASP A 60 -12.05 3.71 8.25
N ARG A 61 -12.17 3.45 9.56
CA ARG A 61 -11.13 3.66 10.61
C ARG A 61 -9.80 2.90 10.46
N GLY A 62 -9.51 2.31 9.30
CA GLY A 62 -8.28 1.57 9.03
C GLY A 62 -7.35 2.21 7.99
N HIS A 63 -7.77 3.26 7.27
CA HIS A 63 -7.03 3.86 6.13
C HIS A 63 -6.34 2.81 5.25
N ARG A 64 -7.03 1.69 5.00
CA ARG A 64 -6.47 0.58 4.24
C ARG A 64 -6.28 1.04 2.80
N LEU A 65 -5.12 0.76 2.22
CA LEU A 65 -4.85 0.99 0.79
C LEU A 65 -5.81 0.13 -0.05
N GLU A 66 -6.71 0.78 -0.77
CA GLU A 66 -7.73 0.16 -1.62
C GLU A 66 -7.33 0.19 -3.10
N GLY A 67 -6.47 1.12 -3.50
CA GLY A 67 -5.97 1.18 -4.87
C GLY A 67 -4.95 2.28 -5.07
N ILE A 68 -4.24 2.18 -6.19
CA ILE A 68 -3.25 3.13 -6.64
C ILE A 68 -3.67 3.59 -8.02
N VAL A 69 -3.57 4.89 -8.30
CA VAL A 69 -3.92 5.45 -9.60
C VAL A 69 -2.71 6.22 -10.14
N GLU A 70 -2.35 5.91 -11.37
CA GLU A 70 -1.36 6.67 -12.14
C GLU A 70 -2.03 7.30 -13.35
N VAL A 71 -1.71 8.56 -13.63
CA VAL A 71 -2.21 9.33 -14.75
C VAL A 71 -1.06 9.62 -15.70
N GLU A 72 -1.22 9.22 -16.95
CA GLU A 72 -0.26 9.48 -18.00
C GLU A 72 -0.78 10.54 -18.95
N THR A 73 0.12 11.28 -19.58
CA THR A 73 -0.11 12.24 -20.65
C THR A 73 0.60 11.79 -21.93
N GLY A 74 0.41 12.54 -23.03
CA GLY A 74 0.84 12.11 -24.37
C GLY A 74 2.32 11.71 -24.48
N GLU A 75 3.22 12.46 -23.85
CA GLU A 75 4.67 12.20 -23.91
C GLU A 75 5.14 11.28 -22.76
N SER A 76 4.36 11.17 -21.68
CA SER A 76 4.70 10.29 -20.56
C SER A 76 4.33 8.83 -20.78
N VAL A 77 3.47 8.51 -21.76
CA VAL A 77 3.29 7.12 -22.21
C VAL A 77 4.52 6.65 -23.00
N ASN A 78 5.52 6.12 -22.28
CA ASN A 78 6.76 5.65 -22.87
C ASN A 78 7.31 4.41 -22.15
N HIS A 79 8.31 3.77 -22.78
CA HIS A 79 8.89 2.53 -22.28
C HIS A 79 9.64 2.71 -20.95
N LEU A 80 10.29 3.86 -20.75
CA LEU A 80 11.03 4.14 -19.53
C LEU A 80 10.10 4.25 -18.32
N GLU A 81 8.97 4.93 -18.47
CA GLU A 81 7.95 5.04 -17.43
C GLU A 81 7.31 3.68 -17.13
N ALA A 82 7.06 2.87 -18.17
CA ALA A 82 6.56 1.50 -17.99
C ALA A 82 7.50 0.64 -17.13
N MET A 83 8.82 0.72 -17.34
CA MET A 83 9.80 -0.03 -16.55
C MET A 83 10.04 0.59 -15.16
N ALA A 84 10.14 1.92 -15.09
CA ALA A 84 10.53 2.62 -13.87
C ALA A 84 9.39 2.72 -12.86
N GLN A 85 8.15 2.88 -13.33
CA GLN A 85 7.00 3.12 -12.47
C GLN A 85 5.97 2.01 -12.56
N TRP A 86 5.43 1.73 -13.75
CA TRP A 86 4.27 0.85 -13.89
C TRP A 86 4.60 -0.58 -13.45
N ALA A 87 5.75 -1.11 -13.85
CA ALA A 87 6.20 -2.44 -13.43
C ALA A 87 6.33 -2.58 -11.91
N HIS A 88 6.65 -1.48 -11.22
CA HIS A 88 6.72 -1.49 -9.76
C HIS A 88 5.31 -1.42 -9.15
N PHE A 89 4.40 -0.61 -9.70
CA PHE A 89 3.01 -0.53 -9.23
C PHE A 89 2.23 -1.81 -9.46
N GLY A 90 2.40 -2.47 -10.61
CA GLY A 90 1.75 -3.75 -10.90
C GLY A 90 2.17 -4.88 -9.96
N ARG A 91 3.36 -4.80 -9.36
CA ARG A 91 3.83 -5.78 -8.34
C ARG A 91 3.30 -5.49 -6.94
N THR A 92 2.59 -4.39 -6.73
CA THR A 92 2.03 -4.07 -5.41
C THR A 92 0.80 -4.91 -5.10
N ARG A 93 0.46 -5.05 -3.82
CA ARG A 93 -0.73 -5.80 -3.40
C ARG A 93 -2.04 -5.03 -3.64
N ALA A 94 -1.95 -3.73 -3.92
CA ALA A 94 -3.12 -2.90 -4.13
C ALA A 94 -3.48 -2.90 -5.63
N PRO A 95 -4.78 -2.86 -5.97
CA PRO A 95 -5.23 -2.67 -7.35
C PRO A 95 -4.57 -1.44 -7.98
N PHE A 96 -3.89 -1.64 -9.10
CA PHE A 96 -3.27 -0.58 -9.88
C PHE A 96 -4.17 -0.16 -11.03
N HIS A 97 -4.56 1.12 -11.07
CA HIS A 97 -5.38 1.69 -12.13
C HIS A 97 -4.55 2.69 -12.95
N LEU A 98 -4.52 2.50 -14.26
CA LEU A 98 -3.77 3.36 -15.18
C LEU A 98 -4.74 4.19 -16.02
N TYR A 99 -4.56 5.51 -16.04
CA TYR A 99 -5.33 6.45 -16.85
C TYR A 99 -4.45 7.03 -17.95
N VAL A 100 -4.79 6.78 -19.21
CA VAL A 100 -3.99 7.24 -20.36
C VAL A 100 -4.84 8.08 -21.32
N PRO A 101 -4.23 8.96 -22.14
CA PRO A 101 -4.95 9.63 -23.21
C PRO A 101 -5.56 8.61 -24.18
N ALA A 102 -6.75 8.87 -24.71
CA ALA A 102 -7.43 7.97 -25.66
C ALA A 102 -6.56 7.60 -26.87
N VAL A 103 -5.68 8.51 -27.31
CA VAL A 103 -4.75 8.29 -28.43
C VAL A 103 -3.61 7.32 -28.10
N ALA A 104 -3.31 7.13 -26.81
CA ALA A 104 -2.16 6.34 -26.35
C ALA A 104 -2.57 4.96 -25.79
N VAL A 105 -3.85 4.61 -25.85
CA VAL A 105 -4.38 3.35 -25.28
C VAL A 105 -3.69 2.12 -25.86
N GLU A 106 -3.54 2.04 -27.18
CA GLU A 106 -2.94 0.87 -27.83
C GLU A 106 -1.45 0.74 -27.51
N ILE A 107 -0.75 1.88 -27.41
CA ILE A 107 0.66 1.92 -27.00
C ILE A 107 0.80 1.47 -25.54
N ALA A 108 -0.04 1.98 -24.64
CA ALA A 108 -0.05 1.58 -23.24
C ALA A 108 -0.33 0.08 -23.08
N ARG A 109 -1.32 -0.47 -23.80
CA ARG A 109 -1.61 -1.92 -23.81
C ARG A 109 -0.41 -2.75 -24.22
N ARG A 110 0.26 -2.33 -25.28
CA ARG A 110 1.49 -2.98 -25.76
C ARG A 110 2.59 -2.93 -24.70
N LEU A 111 2.84 -1.77 -24.12
CA LEU A 111 3.86 -1.58 -23.09
C LEU A 111 3.58 -2.39 -21.82
N LEU A 112 2.31 -2.46 -21.38
CA LEU A 112 1.91 -3.30 -20.24
C LEU A 112 2.19 -4.78 -20.52
N THR A 113 1.95 -5.23 -21.75
CA THR A 113 2.18 -6.63 -22.16
C THR A 113 3.66 -6.95 -22.26
N GLU A 114 4.44 -6.09 -22.93
CA GLU A 114 5.89 -6.25 -23.11
C GLU A 114 6.64 -6.24 -21.77
N ASN A 115 6.19 -5.44 -20.80
CA ASN A 115 6.82 -5.32 -19.49
C ASN A 115 6.19 -6.21 -18.41
N HIS A 116 5.23 -7.06 -18.77
CA HIS A 116 4.51 -7.95 -17.86
C HIS A 116 3.93 -7.21 -16.63
N VAL A 117 3.29 -6.07 -16.87
CA VAL A 117 2.72 -5.23 -15.81
C VAL A 117 1.27 -5.63 -15.55
N ASP A 118 0.99 -6.05 -14.32
CA ASP A 118 -0.36 -6.33 -13.86
C ASP A 118 -1.12 -5.03 -13.58
N VAL A 119 -2.09 -4.69 -14.43
CA VAL A 119 -3.00 -3.55 -14.24
C VAL A 119 -4.39 -4.05 -13.89
N ALA A 120 -5.00 -3.54 -12.82
CA ALA A 120 -6.36 -3.88 -12.41
C ALA A 120 -7.40 -3.24 -13.35
N GLU A 121 -7.22 -1.96 -13.69
CA GLU A 121 -8.07 -1.27 -14.66
C GLU A 121 -7.25 -0.32 -15.53
N LEU A 122 -7.46 -0.38 -16.84
CA LEU A 122 -6.97 0.60 -17.80
C LEU A 122 -8.14 1.50 -18.21
N TRP A 123 -7.98 2.78 -17.95
CA TRP A 123 -8.92 3.83 -18.32
C TRP A 123 -8.31 4.71 -19.39
N SER A 124 -9.16 5.15 -20.31
CA SER A 124 -8.82 6.21 -21.26
C SER A 124 -9.50 7.48 -20.82
N TYR A 125 -8.82 8.61 -21.03
CA TYR A 125 -9.45 9.91 -20.95
C TYR A 125 -9.33 10.66 -22.25
N HIS A 126 -10.33 11.49 -22.52
CA HIS A 126 -10.35 12.37 -23.67
C HIS A 126 -10.85 13.74 -23.23
N THR A 127 -10.06 14.76 -23.55
CA THR A 127 -10.30 16.17 -23.23
C THR A 127 -10.86 16.86 -24.47
N ILE A 128 -12.15 17.20 -24.44
CA ILE A 128 -12.81 18.01 -25.49
C ILE A 128 -13.14 19.37 -24.88
N GLY A 129 -12.34 20.38 -25.19
CA GLY A 129 -12.41 21.69 -24.54
C GLY A 129 -12.34 21.55 -23.02
N ASP A 130 -13.36 22.02 -22.32
CA ASP A 130 -13.42 22.01 -20.85
C ASP A 130 -13.96 20.72 -20.24
N GLN A 131 -14.36 19.74 -21.04
CA GLN A 131 -14.87 18.47 -20.54
C GLN A 131 -13.83 17.35 -20.68
N THR A 132 -13.62 16.61 -19.58
CA THR A 132 -12.81 15.39 -19.59
C THR A 132 -13.72 14.19 -19.39
N ARG A 133 -13.75 13.30 -20.37
CA ARG A 133 -14.51 12.05 -20.30
C ARG A 133 -13.58 10.89 -19.99
N PHE A 134 -13.96 10.06 -19.03
CA PHE A 134 -13.24 8.84 -18.66
C PHE A 134 -14.00 7.61 -19.14
N THR A 135 -13.33 6.72 -19.85
CA THR A 135 -13.90 5.49 -20.39
C THR A 135 -13.05 4.30 -19.95
N LEU A 136 -13.69 3.30 -19.33
CA LEU A 136 -13.01 2.06 -18.96
C LEU A 136 -12.69 1.28 -20.24
N VAL A 137 -11.41 0.99 -20.47
CA VAL A 137 -10.94 0.29 -21.67
C VAL A 137 -10.71 -1.18 -21.38
N GLN A 138 -10.15 -1.48 -20.21
CA GLN A 138 -9.94 -2.84 -19.74
C GLN A 138 -10.11 -2.88 -18.23
N ARG A 139 -10.77 -3.93 -17.76
CA ARG A 139 -10.70 -4.37 -16.37
C ARG A 139 -10.07 -5.75 -16.36
N ALA A 140 -9.00 -5.95 -15.61
CA ALA A 140 -8.45 -7.27 -15.43
C ALA A 140 -9.47 -8.13 -14.68
N THR A 141 -9.78 -9.29 -15.26
CA THR A 141 -10.64 -10.31 -14.65
C THR A 141 -9.94 -11.08 -13.54
N THR A 142 -8.68 -10.77 -13.26
CA THR A 142 -7.96 -11.33 -12.14
C THR A 142 -8.40 -10.60 -10.88
N ALA A 143 -9.49 -11.10 -10.29
CA ALA A 143 -9.79 -10.85 -8.89
C ALA A 143 -8.50 -11.08 -8.10
N GLY A 144 -7.89 -10.00 -7.59
CA GLY A 144 -6.88 -10.11 -6.53
C GLY A 144 -7.44 -11.06 -5.47
N PRO A 145 -6.61 -11.93 -4.87
CA PRO A 145 -7.06 -13.17 -4.27
C PRO A 145 -8.27 -12.91 -3.39
N THR A 146 -9.44 -13.28 -3.89
CA THR A 146 -10.61 -13.48 -3.06
C THR A 146 -10.08 -14.41 -1.99
N ARG A 147 -9.99 -13.90 -0.75
CA ARG A 147 -9.80 -14.77 0.41
C ARG A 147 -10.83 -15.86 0.19
N ALA A 148 -10.37 -17.06 -0.17
CA ALA A 148 -11.27 -18.16 -0.50
C ALA A 148 -12.33 -18.15 0.60
N PRO A 149 -13.63 -18.14 0.27
CA PRO A 149 -14.64 -18.30 1.31
C PRO A 149 -14.20 -19.54 2.07
N ALA A 150 -13.89 -19.37 3.36
CA ALA A 150 -13.42 -20.45 4.21
C ALA A 150 -14.39 -21.60 3.93
N ALA A 151 -13.87 -22.66 3.31
CA ALA A 151 -14.67 -23.77 2.86
C ALA A 151 -15.58 -24.14 4.02
N ALA A 152 -16.88 -23.98 3.79
CA ALA A 152 -17.90 -24.27 4.77
C ALA A 152 -17.56 -25.61 5.40
N ALA A 153 -17.37 -25.62 6.71
CA ALA A 153 -17.12 -26.82 7.47
C ALA A 153 -18.19 -27.84 7.07
N VAL A 154 -17.76 -28.90 6.37
CA VAL A 154 -18.60 -30.03 6.02
C VAL A 154 -19.27 -30.53 7.30
N PRO A 155 -20.61 -30.62 7.37
CA PRO A 155 -21.27 -31.18 8.53
C PRO A 155 -20.90 -32.66 8.59
N ARG A 156 -20.15 -33.06 9.62
CA ARG A 156 -19.91 -34.47 9.92
C ARG A 156 -21.27 -35.11 10.21
N LYS A 157 -21.75 -35.87 9.23
CA LYS A 157 -22.93 -36.73 9.32
C LYS A 157 -22.63 -37.82 10.36
N ALA A 158 -23.43 -37.86 11.41
CA ALA A 158 -23.37 -38.89 12.45
C ALA A 158 -24.06 -40.18 12.00
N ALA A 159 -23.46 -41.34 12.33
CA ALA A 159 -24.08 -42.63 12.67
C ALA A 159 -23.01 -43.74 12.78
N PRO A 160 -23.26 -44.88 13.45
CA PRO A 160 -23.95 -45.10 14.74
C PRO A 160 -23.08 -45.93 15.73
N ALA A 161 -23.61 -46.18 16.93
CA ALA A 161 -22.94 -46.76 18.09
C ALA A 161 -22.83 -48.30 18.14
N ALA A 162 -21.99 -48.77 19.09
CA ALA A 162 -21.84 -50.11 19.71
C ALA A 162 -20.81 -51.07 19.05
N ALA A 163 -19.91 -51.78 19.74
CA ALA A 163 -19.59 -52.00 21.16
C ALA A 163 -18.11 -52.53 21.30
N PRO A 164 -17.66 -53.13 22.42
CA PRO A 164 -16.76 -52.53 23.41
C PRO A 164 -15.34 -53.11 23.42
N SER A 165 -14.39 -52.44 24.07
CA SER A 165 -13.11 -53.06 24.47
C SER A 165 -12.70 -52.63 25.88
N PRO A 166 -12.05 -53.54 26.64
CA PRO A 166 -12.26 -53.67 28.08
C PRO A 166 -11.38 -52.76 28.94
N ALA A 167 -11.87 -52.58 30.16
CA ALA A 167 -11.35 -51.74 31.22
C ALA A 167 -9.90 -52.03 31.65
N ARG A 168 -9.16 -50.97 31.95
CA ARG A 168 -8.15 -51.00 33.03
C ARG A 168 -8.08 -49.67 33.80
N SER A 169 -8.90 -49.64 34.85
CA SER A 169 -8.66 -49.12 36.20
C SER A 169 -7.55 -48.07 36.46
N ARG A 170 -7.99 -46.82 36.65
CA ARG A 170 -7.69 -45.84 37.72
C ARG A 170 -6.40 -45.98 38.57
N LYS A 171 -5.67 -44.87 38.74
CA LYS A 171 -5.49 -44.11 40.03
C LYS A 171 -4.67 -42.80 39.85
N PRO A 172 -4.62 -41.85 40.83
CA PRO A 172 -5.04 -40.46 40.63
C PRO A 172 -3.93 -39.39 40.80
N ALA A 173 -4.31 -38.14 40.52
CA ALA A 173 -3.49 -36.92 40.55
C ALA A 173 -2.90 -36.55 41.93
N PRO A 174 -1.77 -35.80 41.94
CA PRO A 174 -1.40 -34.93 43.06
C PRO A 174 -1.71 -33.42 42.82
N PRO A 175 -1.92 -32.65 43.91
CA PRO A 175 -2.61 -31.34 43.93
C PRO A 175 -1.73 -30.10 43.62
N PRO A 176 -2.35 -28.92 43.37
CA PRO A 176 -1.63 -27.67 43.12
C PRO A 176 -1.06 -27.07 44.41
N ARG A 177 0.20 -26.62 44.38
CA ARG A 177 0.83 -25.89 45.50
C ARG A 177 0.80 -24.37 45.27
N LYS A 178 0.48 -23.70 46.39
CA LYS A 178 0.18 -22.29 46.61
C LYS A 178 1.40 -21.36 46.50
N ALA A 179 1.09 -20.06 46.45
CA ALA A 179 1.98 -18.92 46.34
C ALA A 179 2.76 -18.53 47.63
N ALA A 180 3.79 -17.68 47.39
CA ALA A 180 4.49 -16.69 48.26
C ALA A 180 5.63 -17.19 49.18
N PRO A 181 6.62 -16.35 49.61
CA PRO A 181 6.74 -14.88 49.48
C PRO A 181 8.13 -14.34 49.03
N ALA A 182 8.22 -13.00 48.95
CA ALA A 182 9.36 -12.16 48.56
C ALA A 182 10.63 -12.26 49.42
N THR A 183 11.80 -12.06 48.81
CA THR A 183 13.01 -11.55 49.49
C THR A 183 13.73 -10.49 48.63
N ARG A 184 14.27 -9.50 49.34
CA ARG A 184 14.75 -8.17 48.94
C ARG A 184 16.17 -8.17 48.31
N PRO A 185 16.63 -7.02 47.75
CA PRO A 185 17.79 -6.94 46.87
C PRO A 185 19.12 -6.81 47.63
N ALA A 186 20.21 -7.30 47.02
CA ALA A 186 21.58 -7.09 47.50
C ALA A 186 22.35 -6.12 46.60
N LYS A 187 23.02 -5.20 47.29
CA LYS A 187 23.68 -3.98 46.86
C LYS A 187 25.16 -4.27 46.59
N GLY A 188 25.67 -3.90 45.41
CA GLY A 188 27.10 -3.83 45.11
C GLY A 188 27.47 -2.39 44.76
N ARG A 189 28.26 -1.75 45.63
CA ARG A 189 28.68 -0.35 45.64
C ARG A 189 30.19 -0.29 45.44
N ALA A 190 30.66 0.48 44.47
CA ALA A 190 31.92 1.27 44.47
C ALA A 190 32.01 1.99 43.09
N ALA A 191 31.94 3.32 42.95
CA ALA A 191 32.77 4.41 43.49
C ALA A 191 34.12 4.60 42.76
N SER A 192 34.16 5.53 41.81
CA SER A 192 35.19 6.59 41.63
C SER A 192 34.60 7.60 40.62
N ARG A 193 34.25 8.85 40.91
CA ARG A 193 34.96 10.06 41.41
C ARG A 193 36.11 10.55 40.52
N SER A 194 35.97 11.84 40.16
CA SER A 194 36.95 12.82 39.64
C SER A 194 37.02 12.90 38.10
N LYS A 195 37.03 14.06 37.41
CA LYS A 195 37.16 15.50 37.74
C LYS A 195 36.33 16.28 36.67
N THR A 196 35.54 17.32 36.97
CA THR A 196 35.94 18.76 36.97
C THR A 196 37.04 19.08 35.95
N VAL A 197 36.84 19.97 34.96
CA VAL A 197 37.13 21.41 35.06
C VAL A 197 36.33 22.20 34.01
N LYS A 198 35.76 23.32 34.46
CA LYS A 198 35.22 24.46 33.69
C LYS A 198 36.34 25.29 33.05
N SER A 199 36.11 25.83 31.85
CA SER A 199 36.39 27.23 31.46
C SER A 199 35.84 27.42 30.05
N ALA A 200 34.72 28.11 29.83
CA ALA A 200 34.55 29.57 29.81
C ALA A 200 35.45 30.28 28.77
N ARG A 201 34.87 30.68 27.62
CA ARG A 201 35.05 32.05 27.13
C ARG A 201 33.93 32.50 26.19
N THR A 202 33.27 33.55 26.66
CA THR A 202 32.34 34.48 26.02
C THR A 202 32.81 35.01 24.67
N GLN A 203 31.89 35.21 23.73
CA GLN A 203 31.96 36.40 22.87
C GLN A 203 30.55 36.92 22.54
N LYS A 204 30.21 38.05 23.15
CA LYS A 204 29.07 38.90 22.83
C LYS A 204 29.62 40.18 22.20
N ARG A 205 29.17 40.46 20.98
CA ARG A 205 28.95 41.75 20.29
C ARG A 205 29.98 42.88 20.42
N LYS A 206 30.35 43.43 19.25
CA LYS A 206 30.07 44.83 18.91
C LYS A 206 29.46 44.88 17.52
#